data_AF-A0A3B3ZEG5-F1
#
_entry.id   AF-A0A3B3ZEG5-F1
#
_cell.length_a   1.000
_cell.length_b   1.000
_cell.length_c   1.000
_cell.angle_alpha   90.00
_cell.angle_beta   90.00
_cell.angle_gamma   90.00
#
_symmetry.space_group_name_H-M   'P 1'
#
loop_
_entity.id
_entity.type
_entity.pdbx_description
1 polymer ?
#
loop_
_entity_poly.entity_id
_entity_poly.type
_entity_poly.pdbx_seq_one_letter_code
_entity_poly.pdbx_strand_id
1 'polypeptide(L)' 'MMMFRSEDICLVQIFLQSGSAYNCISELGELGLVEFRDLNPDVNLFKRKFVNEIQRCEEQLDARSRKFVTGL' A
#
# COMPACT_ATOMS: atom_id res chain seq x y z
N MET A 1 -22.74 -13.57 29.97
CA MET A 1 -22.60 -13.37 28.51
C MET A 1 -21.44 -12.42 28.30
N MET A 2 -20.26 -12.93 27.90
CA MET A 2 -19.09 -12.09 27.64
C MET A 2 -19.41 -11.18 26.45
N MET A 3 -19.39 -9.87 26.66
CA MET A 3 -19.47 -8.90 25.57
C MET A 3 -18.10 -8.86 24.88
N PHE A 4 -18.06 -9.23 23.61
CA PHE A 4 -16.90 -8.92 22.76
C PHE A 4 -16.80 -7.40 22.63
N ARG A 5 -15.65 -6.86 23.04
CA ARG A 5 -15.27 -5.46 22.82
C ARG A 5 -14.22 -5.43 21.71
N SER A 6 -14.11 -4.29 21.04
CA SER A 6 -13.01 -4.04 20.11
C SER A 6 -11.67 -4.23 20.81
N GLU A 7 -10.67 -4.72 20.07
CA GLU A 7 -9.29 -4.74 20.55
C GLU A 7 -8.78 -3.31 20.76
N ASP A 8 -7.82 -3.15 21.67
CA ASP A 8 -7.15 -1.87 21.89
C ASP A 8 -6.27 -1.53 20.67
N ILE A 9 -6.39 -0.29 20.20
CA ILE A 9 -5.67 0.22 19.03
C ILE A 9 -4.77 1.38 19.48
N CYS A 10 -3.55 1.45 18.94
CA CYS A 10 -2.64 2.57 19.17
C CYS A 10 -2.28 3.29 17.86
N LEU A 11 -2.11 4.61 17.95
CA LEU A 11 -1.58 5.41 16.86
C LEU A 11 -0.06 5.47 16.97
N VAL A 12 0.62 5.06 15.90
CA VAL A 12 2.08 5.13 15.79
C VAL A 12 2.49 6.04 14.63
N GLN A 13 3.64 6.70 14.77
CA GLN A 13 4.25 7.49 13.71
C GLN A 13 5.56 6.82 13.29
N ILE A 14 5.66 6.48 12.00
CA ILE A 14 6.79 5.73 11.44
C ILE A 14 7.60 6.67 10.55
N PHE A 15 8.91 6.77 10.79
CA PHE A 15 9.85 7.50 9.94
C PHE A 15 10.73 6.49 9.20
N LEU A 16 10.69 6.51 7.86
CA LEU A 16 11.43 5.58 7.03
C LEU A 16 12.42 6.33 6.14
N GLN A 17 13.63 5.78 6.01
CA GLN A 17 14.58 6.22 4.99
C GLN A 17 14.16 5.65 3.63
N SER A 18 14.37 6.41 2.55
CA SER A 18 14.00 5.99 1.19
C SER A 18 14.57 4.63 0.78
N GLY A 19 15.79 4.30 1.22
CA GLY A 19 16.44 3.03 0.89
C GLY A 19 15.87 1.80 1.60
N SER A 20 15.18 1.98 2.73
CA SER A 20 14.56 0.88 3.49
C SER A 20 13.03 0.89 3.43
N ALA A 21 12.42 1.98 2.95
CA ALA A 21 10.98 2.16 2.95
C ALA A 21 10.22 1.02 2.27
N TYR A 22 10.71 0.52 1.13
CA TYR A 22 10.05 -0.58 0.43
C TYR A 22 10.02 -1.86 1.26
N ASN A 23 11.17 -2.30 1.79
CA ASN A 23 11.27 -3.54 2.57
C ASN A 23 10.41 -3.46 3.83
N CYS A 24 10.49 -2.34 4.56
CA CYS A 24 9.70 -2.15 5.78
C CYS A 24 8.19 -2.18 5.49
N ILE A 25 7.73 -1.51 4.42
CA ILE A 25 6.31 -1.52 4.06
C ILE A 25 5.86 -2.90 3.57
N SER A 26 6.71 -3.64 2.86
CA SER A 26 6.43 -5.01 2.43
C SER A 26 6.19 -5.92 3.64
N GLU A 27 7.10 -5.91 4.62
CA GLU A 27 6.98 -6.70 5.84
C GLU A 27 5.72 -6.33 6.65
N LEU A 28 5.41 -5.02 6.78
CA LEU A 28 4.18 -4.57 7.43
C LEU A 28 2.92 -5.04 6.70
N GLY A 29 2.95 -5.07 5.37
CA GLY A 29 1.87 -5.59 4.54
C GLY A 29 1.65 -7.09 4.72
N GLU A 30 2.72 -7.87 4.86
CA GLU A 30 2.65 -9.31 5.14
C GLU A 30 2.11 -9.63 6.53
N LEU A 31 2.44 -8.80 7.54
CA LEU A 31 1.89 -8.93 8.89
C LEU A 31 0.39 -8.66 8.94
N GLY A 32 -0.11 -7.69 8.17
CA GLY A 32 -1.55 -7.39 8.07
C GLY A 32 -2.16 -6.76 9.34
N LEU A 33 -1.33 -6.19 10.22
CA LEU A 33 -1.75 -5.64 11.52
C LEU A 33 -1.81 -4.10 11.56
N VAL A 34 -1.48 -3.43 10.45
CA VAL A 34 -1.35 -1.96 10.40
C VAL A 34 -2.33 -1.38 9.41
N GLU A 35 -3.07 -0.36 9.87
CA GLU A 35 -3.92 0.48 9.02
C GLU A 35 -3.25 1.85 8.81
N PHE A 36 -2.95 2.19 7.56
CA PHE A 36 -2.33 3.48 7.21
C PHE A 36 -3.38 4.58 7.05
N ARG A 37 -3.13 5.74 7.65
CA ARG A 37 -3.95 6.94 7.45
C ARG A 37 -3.35 7.82 6.36
N ASP A 38 -4.20 8.36 5.49
CA ASP A 38 -3.77 9.33 4.48
C ASP A 38 -3.39 10.65 5.15
N LEU A 39 -2.10 10.99 5.10
CA LEU A 39 -1.57 12.25 5.59
C LEU A 39 -1.64 13.38 4.56
N ASN A 40 -2.05 13.09 3.32
CA ASN A 40 -2.11 14.05 2.22
C ASN A 40 -3.51 14.10 1.56
N PRO A 41 -4.60 14.30 2.34
CA PRO A 41 -5.96 14.25 1.80
C PRO A 41 -6.23 15.34 0.76
N ASP A 42 -5.61 16.52 0.89
CA ASP A 42 -5.80 17.65 -0.03
C ASP A 42 -4.94 17.54 -1.31
N VAL A 43 -4.05 16.55 -1.38
CA VAL A 43 -3.19 16.34 -2.55
C VAL A 43 -3.87 15.39 -3.51
N ASN A 44 -4.24 15.94 -4.68
CA ASN A 44 -4.77 15.17 -5.80
C ASN A 44 -3.85 13.98 -6.16
N LEU A 45 -4.45 12.81 -6.42
CA LEU A 45 -3.79 11.57 -6.79
C LEU A 45 -2.70 11.73 -7.86
N PHE A 46 -2.98 12.50 -8.92
CA PHE A 46 -2.03 12.69 -10.04
C PHE A 46 -0.82 13.55 -9.70
N LYS A 47 -0.85 14.24 -8.56
CA LYS A 47 0.26 15.08 -8.07
C LYS A 47 1.03 14.39 -6.94
N ARG A 48 0.65 13.17 -6.56
CA ARG A 48 1.33 12.43 -5.48
C ARG A 48 2.68 11.90 -5.97
N LYS A 49 3.61 11.80 -5.03
CA LYS A 49 5.02 11.49 -5.27
C LYS A 49 5.26 10.23 -6.10
N PHE A 50 4.44 9.19 -5.91
CA PHE A 50 4.65 7.85 -6.48
C PHE A 50 3.71 7.51 -7.65
N VAL A 51 3.09 8.51 -8.28
CA VAL A 51 2.10 8.30 -9.35
C VAL A 51 2.69 7.54 -10.55
N ASN A 52 3.94 7.83 -10.92
CA ASN A 52 4.59 7.22 -12.08
C ASN A 52 4.89 5.73 -11.82
N GLU A 53 5.32 5.39 -10.60
CA GLU A 53 5.58 4.02 -10.19
C GLU A 53 4.29 3.19 -10.16
N ILE A 54 3.19 3.76 -9.66
CA ILE A 54 1.87 3.12 -9.67
C ILE A 54 1.43 2.84 -11.11
N GLN A 55 1.50 3.84 -11.99
CA GLN A 55 1.11 3.69 -13.39
C GLN A 55 1.94 2.60 -14.09
N ARG A 56 3.25 2.57 -13.87
CA ARG A 56 4.13 1.53 -14.44
C ARG A 56 3.75 0.13 -13.94
N CYS A 57 3.37 -0.02 -12.68
CA CYS A 57 2.90 -1.29 -12.13
C CYS A 57 1.58 -1.71 -12.78
N GLU A 58 0.62 -0.80 -12.95
CA GLU A 58 -0.65 -1.08 -13.62
C GLU A 58 -0.44 -1.53 -15.07
N GLU A 59 0.41 -0.83 -15.82
CA GLU A 59 0.76 -1.20 -17.20
C GLU A 59 1.39 -2.60 -17.28
N GLN A 60 2.28 -2.95 -16.35
CA GLN A 60 2.90 -4.27 -16.28
C GLN A 60 1.91 -5.37 -15.93
N LEU A 61 1.02 -5.14 -14.97
CA LEU A 61 -0.01 -6.10 -14.55
C LEU A 61 -1.03 -6.32 -15.66
N ASP A 62 -1.44 -5.27 -16.37
CA ASP A 62 -2.40 -5.34 -17.48
C ASP A 62 -1.77 -6.01 -18.72
N ALA A 63 -0.51 -5.68 -19.05
CA ALA A 63 0.21 -6.38 -20.12
C ALA A 63 0.40 -7.87 -19.80
N ARG A 64 0.71 -8.21 -18.55
CA ARG A 64 0.86 -9.60 -18.10
C ARG A 64 -0.47 -10.35 -18.18
N SER A 65 -1.55 -9.78 -17.64
CA SER A 65 -2.89 -10.37 -17.68
C SER A 65 -3.36 -10.60 -19.11
N ARG A 66 -3.13 -9.64 -20.01
CA ARG A 66 -3.45 -9.80 -21.44
C ARG A 66 -2.67 -10.93 -22.09
N LYS A 67 -1.36 -11.07 -21.85
CA LYS A 67 -0.58 -12.21 -22.37
C LYS A 67 -1.12 -13.57 -21.92
N PHE A 68 -1.60 -13.69 -20.68
CA PHE A 68 -2.22 -14.93 -20.20
C PHE A 68 -3.58 -15.22 -20.86
N VAL A 69 -4.38 -14.18 -21.17
CA VAL A 69 -5.70 -14.34 -21.80
C VAL A 69 -5.59 -14.55 -23.32
N THR A 70 -4.60 -13.94 -23.98
CA THR A 70 -4.45 -14.00 -25.44
C THR A 70 -3.57 -15.13 -25.95
N GLY A 71 -2.95 -15.94 -25.08
CA GLY A 71 -2.33 -17.22 -25.44
C GLY A 71 -1.52 -17.23 -26.74
N LEU A 72 -0.57 -16.29 -26.87
CA LEU A 72 0.62 -16.41 -27.72
C LEU A 72 1.82 -16.67 -26.83
#